data_AF-A0A4Q3L611-F1
#
_entry.id   AF-A0A4Q3L611-F1
#
_cell.length_a   1.000
_cell.length_b   1.000
_cell.length_c   1.000
_cell.angle_alpha   90.00
_cell.angle_beta   90.00
_cell.angle_gamma   90.00
#
_symmetry.space_group_name_H-M   'P 1'
#
loop_
_entity.id
_entity.type
_entity.pdbx_description
1 polymer ?
#
loop_
_entity_poly.entity_id
_entity_poly.type
_entity_poly.pdbx_seq_one_letter_code
_entity_poly.pdbx_strand_id
1 'polypeptide(L)'
;MRPIWLLLAALAACHDGAAGGRPAIATVAGMPIYEDEFVARWQRVALVPDDSGAPTGAAVQAHKGAVLRDMVTQRLLLREAERAQVNVMHEEVEAALA
;
A
#
# COMPACT_ATOMS: atom_id res chain seq x y z
N MET A 1 -29.20 16.18 39.43
CA MET A 1 -28.34 16.91 38.47
C MET A 1 -27.46 15.90 37.75
N ARG A 2 -27.49 15.90 36.42
CA ARG A 2 -27.16 14.80 35.51
C ARG A 2 -25.63 14.57 35.37
N PRO A 3 -25.12 13.33 35.45
CA PRO A 3 -23.72 13.03 35.16
C PRO A 3 -23.51 12.94 33.64
N ILE A 4 -23.22 14.08 33.01
CA ILE A 4 -22.93 14.22 31.55
C ILE A 4 -21.46 13.87 31.23
N TRP A 5 -20.65 13.52 32.22
CA TRP A 5 -19.19 13.42 32.07
C TRP A 5 -18.63 12.07 31.59
N LEU A 6 -19.46 11.03 31.44
CA LEU A 6 -18.96 9.70 31.03
C LEU A 6 -18.95 9.46 29.51
N LEU A 7 -19.50 10.36 28.69
CA LEU A 7 -19.64 10.15 27.24
C LEU A 7 -18.44 10.62 26.39
N LEU A 8 -17.52 11.40 26.96
CA LEU A 8 -16.35 11.93 26.22
C LEU A 8 -15.14 10.99 26.20
N ALA A 9 -15.08 9.99 27.09
CA ALA A 9 -13.98 9.03 27.10
C ALA A 9 -14.08 8.01 25.94
N ALA A 10 -15.26 7.80 25.36
CA ALA A 10 -15.47 6.85 24.28
C ALA A 10 -14.98 7.35 22.90
N LEU A 11 -14.87 8.67 22.68
CA LEU A 11 -14.37 9.22 21.42
C LEU A 11 -12.83 9.32 21.36
N ALA A 12 -12.15 9.35 22.51
CA ALA A 12 -10.68 9.37 22.54
C ALA A 12 -10.05 7.98 22.26
N ALA A 13 -10.81 6.90 22.45
CA ALA A 13 -10.40 5.54 22.09
C ALA A 13 -10.62 5.21 20.60
N CYS A 14 -11.21 6.13 19.81
CA CYS A 14 -11.32 6.01 18.35
C CYS A 14 -10.14 6.70 17.62
N HIS A 15 -9.01 6.86 18.33
CA HIS A 15 -7.71 7.21 17.75
C HIS A 15 -6.70 6.11 18.07
N ASP A 16 -7.11 4.85 17.91
CA ASP A 16 -6.21 3.71 17.96
C ASP A 16 -5.26 3.77 16.77
N GLY A 17 -3.95 3.87 17.05
CA GLY A 17 -2.92 3.43 16.11
C GLY A 17 -1.65 4.25 15.96
N ALA A 18 -1.41 5.30 16.74
CA ALA A 18 -0.09 5.95 16.79
C ALA A 18 0.80 5.29 17.87
N ALA A 19 1.16 4.01 17.67
CA ALA A 19 2.12 3.30 18.51
C ALA A 19 2.90 2.27 17.68
N GLY A 20 4.16 2.58 17.34
CA GLY A 20 5.12 1.60 16.78
C GLY A 20 4.76 0.93 15.45
N GLY A 21 3.77 1.42 14.72
CA GLY A 21 3.33 0.83 13.45
C GLY A 21 4.29 1.14 12.29
N ARG A 22 4.40 0.21 11.33
CA ARG A 22 5.08 0.44 10.05
C ARG A 22 4.53 1.72 9.40
N PRO A 23 5.38 2.69 9.00
CA PRO A 23 4.91 3.97 8.46
C PRO A 23 4.15 3.71 7.14
N ALA A 24 2.88 4.15 7.10
CA ALA A 24 2.07 4.10 5.91
C ALA A 24 2.15 5.44 5.18
N ILE A 25 2.41 5.41 3.87
CA ILE A 25 2.46 6.60 3.02
C ILE A 25 1.11 6.92 2.39
N ALA A 26 0.21 5.93 2.32
CA ALA A 26 -1.16 6.06 1.84
C ALA A 26 -2.04 4.90 2.35
N THR A 27 -3.35 5.08 2.32
CA THR A 27 -4.33 4.01 2.57
C THR A 27 -5.31 3.96 1.39
N VAL A 28 -5.47 2.79 0.77
CA VAL A 28 -6.32 2.59 -0.41
C VAL A 28 -7.32 1.47 -0.11
N ALA A 29 -8.62 1.78 -0.20
CA ALA A 29 -9.69 0.83 0.08
C ALA A 29 -9.56 0.12 1.46
N GLY A 30 -9.06 0.83 2.47
CA GLY A 30 -8.81 0.30 3.81
C GLY A 30 -7.51 -0.50 3.97
N MET A 31 -6.74 -0.67 2.89
CA MET A 31 -5.45 -1.35 2.91
C MET A 31 -4.29 -0.33 2.89
N PRO A 32 -3.38 -0.36 3.88
CA PRO A 32 -2.23 0.54 3.90
C PRO A 32 -1.21 0.21 2.80
N ILE A 33 -0.59 1.25 2.27
CA ILE A 33 0.65 1.19 1.48
C ILE A 33 1.77 1.63 2.42
N TYR A 34 2.64 0.71 2.78
CA TYR A 34 3.76 0.98 3.69
C TYR A 34 4.97 1.54 2.94
N GLU A 35 5.72 2.41 3.62
CA GLU A 35 6.91 3.05 3.07
C GLU A 35 7.97 2.03 2.65
N ASP A 36 8.23 1.03 3.48
CA ASP A 36 9.21 -0.03 3.23
C ASP A 36 8.87 -0.87 1.98
N GLU A 37 7.60 -1.21 1.78
CA GLU A 37 7.12 -1.93 0.60
C GLU A 37 7.27 -1.07 -0.67
N PHE A 38 6.90 0.20 -0.57
CA PHE A 38 7.08 1.15 -1.66
C PHE A 38 8.55 1.26 -2.04
N VAL A 39 9.43 1.45 -1.06
CA VAL A 39 10.89 1.53 -1.25
C VAL A 39 11.44 0.27 -1.90
N ALA A 40 11.11 -0.89 -1.37
CA ALA A 40 11.54 -2.17 -1.93
C ALA A 40 11.03 -2.40 -3.37
N ARG A 41 9.86 -1.88 -3.73
CA ARG A 41 9.30 -2.03 -5.09
C ARG A 41 9.95 -1.09 -6.09
N TRP A 42 10.14 0.20 -5.76
CA TRP A 42 10.76 1.12 -6.72
C TRP A 42 12.26 0.88 -6.88
N GLN A 43 12.94 0.36 -5.86
CA GLN A 43 14.36 -0.01 -5.95
C GLN A 43 14.60 -1.34 -6.70
N ARG A 44 13.60 -2.23 -6.78
CA ARG A 44 13.71 -3.52 -7.49
C ARG A 44 13.89 -3.36 -8.99
N VAL A 45 13.34 -2.30 -9.57
CA VAL A 45 13.50 -1.99 -10.99
C VAL A 45 14.73 -1.09 -11.11
N ALA A 46 15.80 -1.63 -11.69
CA ALA A 46 16.91 -0.80 -12.12
C ALA A 46 16.37 0.22 -13.12
N LEU A 47 16.50 1.51 -12.80
CA LEU A 47 16.32 2.57 -13.78
C LEU A 47 17.50 2.43 -14.74
N VAL A 48 17.31 1.67 -15.82
CA VAL A 48 18.30 1.51 -16.87
C VAL A 48 18.51 2.90 -17.46
N PRO A 49 19.72 3.48 -17.34
CA PRO A 49 19.99 4.72 -18.01
C PRO A 49 19.91 4.45 -19.52
N ASP A 50 19.07 5.18 -20.24
CA ASP A 50 19.34 5.44 -21.66
C ASP A 50 20.79 5.95 -21.73
N ASP A 51 21.54 5.58 -22.78
CA ASP A 51 22.99 5.73 -23.01
C ASP A 51 23.69 7.05 -22.57
N SER A 52 22.91 8.02 -22.10
CA SER A 52 23.21 9.32 -21.49
C SER A 52 23.72 9.34 -20.02
N GLY A 53 23.81 8.21 -19.30
CA GLY A 53 24.33 8.16 -17.92
C GLY A 53 23.25 8.23 -16.83
N ALA A 54 23.65 8.45 -15.56
CA ALA A 54 22.81 8.27 -14.37
C ALA A 54 21.38 8.85 -14.51
N PRO A 55 20.34 8.15 -14.02
CA PRO A 55 18.95 8.58 -14.20
C PRO A 55 18.72 9.97 -13.62
N THR A 56 18.04 10.81 -14.41
CA THR A 56 17.71 12.17 -13.98
C THR A 56 16.75 12.15 -12.78
N GLY A 57 16.78 13.20 -11.95
CA GLY A 57 15.84 13.33 -10.83
C GLY A 57 14.37 13.25 -11.27
N ALA A 58 14.04 13.77 -12.46
CA ALA A 58 12.71 13.67 -13.05
C ALA A 58 12.34 12.23 -13.40
N ALA A 59 13.26 11.45 -13.98
CA ALA A 59 13.04 10.03 -14.28
C ALA A 59 12.82 9.21 -13.00
N VAL A 60 13.60 9.49 -11.94
CA VAL A 60 13.42 8.85 -10.62
C VAL A 60 12.04 9.16 -10.04
N GLN A 61 11.58 10.42 -10.11
CA GLN A 61 10.25 10.79 -9.61
C GLN A 61 9.11 10.20 -10.45
N ALA A 62 9.25 10.16 -11.77
CA ALA A 62 8.28 9.53 -12.66
C ALA A 62 8.15 8.03 -12.35
N HIS A 63 9.27 7.34 -12.11
CA HIS A 63 9.30 5.94 -11.71
C HIS A 63 8.64 5.69 -10.35
N LYS A 64 9.00 6.48 -9.33
CA LYS A 64 8.34 6.45 -8.02
C LYS A 64 6.82 6.64 -8.16
N GLY A 65 6.39 7.58 -8.99
CA GLY A 65 4.97 7.81 -9.27
C GLY A 65 4.30 6.62 -9.97
N ALA A 66 4.98 5.97 -10.92
CA ALA A 66 4.48 4.78 -11.59
C ALA A 66 4.30 3.60 -10.63
N VAL A 67 5.29 3.36 -9.77
CA VAL A 67 5.24 2.33 -8.73
C VAL A 67 4.10 2.59 -7.76
N LEU A 68 3.93 3.82 -7.30
CA LEU A 68 2.84 4.16 -6.39
C LEU A 68 1.46 3.92 -7.04
N ARG A 69 1.28 4.32 -8.32
CA ARG A 69 0.03 4.06 -9.06
C ARG A 69 -0.25 2.57 -9.20
N ASP A 70 0.74 1.78 -9.54
CA ASP A 70 0.64 0.32 -9.65
C ASP A 70 0.22 -0.31 -8.31
N MET A 71 0.83 0.12 -7.20
CA MET A 71 0.43 -0.33 -5.86
C MET A 71 -1.03 0.04 -5.56
N VAL A 72 -1.45 1.28 -5.83
CA VAL A 72 -2.85 1.72 -5.66
C VAL A 72 -3.80 0.83 -6.45
N THR A 73 -3.53 0.59 -7.73
CA THR A 73 -4.34 -0.27 -8.59
C THR A 73 -4.41 -1.70 -8.04
N GLN A 74 -3.28 -2.26 -7.59
CA GLN A 74 -3.26 -3.59 -6.99
C GLN A 74 -4.17 -3.68 -5.75
N ARG A 75 -4.19 -2.66 -4.89
CA ARG A 75 -5.10 -2.64 -3.73
C ARG A 75 -6.56 -2.58 -4.16
N LEU A 76 -6.89 -1.76 -5.15
CA LEU A 76 -8.26 -1.72 -5.68
C LEU A 76 -8.68 -3.07 -6.27
N LEU A 77 -7.81 -3.73 -7.02
CA LEU A 77 -8.06 -5.06 -7.57
C LEU A 77 -8.23 -6.12 -6.49
N LEU A 78 -7.39 -6.09 -5.44
CA LEU A 78 -7.54 -7.02 -4.31
C LEU A 78 -8.87 -6.82 -3.58
N ARG A 79 -9.30 -5.57 -3.39
CA ARG A 79 -10.59 -5.28 -2.78
C ARG A 79 -11.75 -5.79 -3.63
N GLU A 80 -11.63 -5.68 -4.94
CA GLU A 80 -12.66 -6.16 -5.85
C GLU A 80 -12.68 -7.69 -5.94
N ALA A 81 -11.51 -8.34 -5.94
CA ALA A 81 -11.38 -9.79 -5.85
C ALA A 81 -12.03 -10.34 -4.56
N GLU A 82 -11.81 -9.67 -3.42
CA GLU A 82 -12.46 -10.01 -2.14
C GLU A 82 -13.98 -9.91 -2.24
N ARG A 83 -14.50 -8.82 -2.82
CA ARG A 83 -15.95 -8.62 -3.04
C ARG A 83 -16.56 -9.67 -3.97
N ALA A 84 -15.84 -10.04 -5.02
CA ALA A 84 -16.24 -11.06 -5.97
C ALA A 84 -15.98 -12.50 -5.46
N GLN A 85 -15.46 -12.66 -4.23
CA GLN A 85 -15.12 -13.96 -3.64
C GLN A 85 -14.18 -14.81 -4.52
N VAL A 86 -13.24 -14.15 -5.20
CA VAL A 86 -12.22 -14.81 -6.01
C VAL A 86 -11.21 -15.48 -5.09
N ASN A 87 -11.15 -16.80 -5.14
CA ASN A 87 -10.17 -17.62 -4.43
C ASN A 87 -9.26 -18.29 -5.44
N VAL A 88 -7.94 -18.21 -5.24
CA VAL A 88 -6.95 -18.91 -6.06
C VAL A 88 -6.40 -20.06 -5.23
N MET A 89 -6.60 -21.28 -5.70
CA MET A 89 -6.16 -22.49 -5.00
C MET A 89 -4.67 -22.73 -5.23
N HIS A 90 -4.01 -23.39 -4.28
CA HIS A 90 -2.58 -23.66 -4.35
C HIS A 90 -2.20 -24.44 -5.63
N GLU A 91 -3.02 -25.41 -6.02
CA GLU A 91 -2.82 -26.19 -7.25
C GLU A 91 -2.87 -25.34 -8.53
N GLU A 92 -3.73 -24.31 -8.56
CA GLU A 92 -3.82 -23.37 -9.69
C GLU A 92 -2.58 -22.48 -9.77
N VAL A 93 -2.01 -22.10 -8.62
CA VAL A 93 -0.76 -21.33 -8.55
C VAL A 93 0.41 -22.17 -9.06
N GLU A 94 0.55 -23.41 -8.58
CA GLU A 94 1.63 -24.31 -9.02
C GLU A 94 1.53 -24.61 -10.52
N ALA A 95 0.32 -24.83 -11.04
CA ALA A 95 0.10 -25.05 -12.46
C ALA A 95 0.46 -23.84 -13.34
N ALA A 96 0.34 -22.61 -12.80
CA ALA A 96 0.71 -21.39 -13.51
C ALA A 96 2.22 -21.09 -13.50
N LEU A 97 2.98 -21.71 -12.59
CA LEU A 97 4.42 -21.52 -12.42
C LEU A 97 5.27 -22.60 -13.13
N ALA A 98 4.67 -23.74 -13.47
CA ALA A 98 5.30 -24.87 -14.16
C ALA A 98 5.49 -24.61 -15.67
#